data_AF-A0A101IN73-F1
#
_entry.id   AF-A0A101IN73-F1
#
_cell.length_a   1.000
_cell.length_b   1.000
_cell.length_c   1.000
_cell.angle_alpha   90.00
_cell.angle_beta   90.00
_cell.angle_gamma   90.00
#
_symmetry.space_group_name_H-M   'P 1'
#
loop_
_entity.id
_entity.type
_entity.pdbx_description
1 polymer ?
#
loop_
_entity_poly.entity_id
_entity_poly.type
_entity_poly.pdbx_seq_one_letter_code
_entity_poly.pdbx_strand_id
1 'polypeptide(L)'
;MELQNIRLTICYDGTDYSGWQRQKDKKTIQGIIEKAIRKVTGETDLKLYGSGRTDAGVHALGQVANFKTKSAIPIDRWPIILNNLLPQDIRIIVNTL
;
A
#
# COMPACT_ATOMS: atom_id res chain seq x y z
N MET A 1 19.20 -4.12 13.59
CA MET A 1 18.18 -5.04 13.05
C MET A 1 18.10 -4.82 11.55
N GLU A 2 18.11 -5.90 10.78
CA GLU A 2 18.00 -5.86 9.32
C GLU A 2 16.59 -5.41 8.90
N LEU A 3 16.48 -4.68 7.79
CA LEU A 3 15.20 -4.22 7.28
C LEU A 3 14.52 -5.36 6.51
N GLN A 4 13.29 -5.72 6.91
CA GLN A 4 12.46 -6.61 6.12
C GLN A 4 11.96 -5.87 4.88
N ASN A 5 11.96 -6.53 3.71
CA ASN A 5 11.37 -6.01 2.49
C ASN A 5 10.05 -6.72 2.20
N ILE A 6 8.94 -6.03 2.45
CA ILE A 6 7.60 -6.61 2.39
C ILE A 6 7.00 -6.33 1.01
N ARG A 7 6.55 -7.40 0.32
CA ARG A 7 5.78 -7.30 -0.93
C ARG A 7 4.29 -7.25 -0.62
N LEU A 8 3.59 -6.31 -1.24
CA LEU A 8 2.14 -6.20 -1.27
C LEU A 8 1.63 -6.45 -2.69
N THR A 9 0.50 -7.14 -2.80
CA THR A 9 -0.31 -7.18 -4.02
C THR A 9 -1.60 -6.41 -3.72
N ILE A 10 -1.93 -5.44 -4.56
CA ILE A 10 -2.92 -4.41 -4.26
C ILE A 10 -3.97 -4.40 -5.37
N CYS A 11 -5.23 -4.53 -4.96
CA CYS A 11 -6.40 -4.29 -5.78
C CYS A 11 -7.03 -2.96 -5.36
N TYR A 12 -7.41 -2.13 -6.32
CA TYR A 12 -8.11 -0.88 -6.02
C TYR A 12 -9.06 -0.43 -7.12
N ASP A 13 -10.13 0.23 -6.68
CA ASP A 13 -10.96 1.08 -7.51
C ASP A 13 -10.36 2.50 -7.52
N GLY A 14 -9.94 2.99 -8.69
CA GLY A 14 -9.27 4.27 -8.87
C GLY A 14 -10.18 5.49 -9.00
N THR A 15 -11.51 5.32 -9.09
CA THR A 15 -12.44 6.41 -9.46
C THR A 15 -12.27 7.67 -8.61
N ASP A 16 -12.15 7.53 -7.29
CA ASP A 16 -12.05 8.66 -6.35
C ASP A 16 -10.60 9.08 -6.04
N TYR A 17 -9.65 8.69 -6.89
CA TYR A 17 -8.21 8.87 -6.63
C TYR A 17 -7.51 9.64 -7.74
N SER A 18 -6.58 10.51 -7.34
CA SER A 18 -5.68 11.25 -8.26
C SER A 18 -4.51 10.39 -8.76
N GLY A 19 -4.77 9.10 -8.98
CA GLY A 19 -3.83 8.09 -9.46
C GLY A 19 -3.02 7.41 -8.36
N TRP A 20 -2.04 6.63 -8.79
CA TRP A 20 -1.15 5.87 -7.89
C TRP A 20 -0.25 6.78 -7.05
N GLN A 21 0.55 7.61 -7.71
CA GLN A 21 1.71 8.27 -7.12
C GLN A 21 1.30 9.30 -6.05
N ARG A 22 1.93 9.26 -4.87
CA ARG A 22 1.80 10.27 -3.82
C ARG A 22 2.12 11.66 -4.37
N GLN A 23 1.17 12.57 -4.17
CA GLN A 23 1.26 13.98 -4.51
C GLN A 23 0.85 14.82 -3.30
N LYS A 24 1.38 16.04 -3.22
CA LYS A 24 1.02 16.97 -2.15
C LYS A 24 -0.47 17.32 -2.29
N ASP A 25 -1.21 17.29 -1.19
CA ASP A 25 -2.62 17.72 -1.10
C ASP A 25 -3.59 16.98 -2.02
N LYS A 26 -3.27 15.74 -2.44
CA LYS A 26 -4.13 14.88 -3.27
C LYS A 26 -4.39 13.54 -2.60
N LYS A 27 -5.59 13.00 -2.81
CA LYS A 27 -5.97 11.64 -2.40
C LYS A 27 -5.43 10.66 -3.45
N THR A 28 -4.39 9.90 -3.09
CA THR A 28 -3.73 8.94 -4.01
C THR A 28 -3.59 7.58 -3.35
N ILE A 29 -3.50 6.52 -4.15
CA ILE A 29 -3.43 5.15 -3.67
C ILE A 29 -2.16 4.94 -2.82
N GLN A 30 -0.99 5.32 -3.34
CA GLN A 30 0.29 5.20 -2.62
C GLN A 30 0.27 5.98 -1.30
N GLY A 31 -0.27 7.21 -1.31
CA GLY A 31 -0.29 8.05 -0.11
C GLY A 31 -1.14 7.47 1.02
N ILE A 32 -2.27 6.84 0.68
CA ILE A 32 -3.15 6.19 1.67
C ILE A 32 -2.50 4.93 2.23
N ILE A 33 -1.92 4.09 1.37
CA ILE A 33 -1.25 2.87 1.82
C ILE A 33 -0.05 3.22 2.71
N GLU A 34 0.76 4.19 2.31
CA GLU A 34 1.85 4.66 3.16
C GLU A 34 1.34 5.17 4.51
N LYS A 35 0.27 5.98 4.54
CA LYS A 35 -0.33 6.45 5.81
C LYS A 35 -0.78 5.29 6.70
N ALA A 36 -1.39 4.25 6.12
CA ALA A 36 -1.79 3.05 6.86
C ALA A 36 -0.57 2.29 7.42
N ILE A 37 0.48 2.08 6.61
CA ILE A 37 1.70 1.40 7.06
C ILE A 37 2.37 2.21 8.18
N ARG A 38 2.52 3.54 8.03
CA ARG A 38 3.12 4.39 9.08
C ARG A 38 2.33 4.36 10.38
N LYS A 39 1.00 4.27 10.31
CA LYS A 39 0.14 4.12 11.51
C LYS A 39 0.42 2.80 12.24
N VAL A 40 0.77 1.75 11.51
CA VAL A 40 1.08 0.42 12.07
C VAL A 40 2.50 0.36 12.61
N THR A 41 3.49 0.90 11.89
CA THR A 41 4.91 0.75 12.23
C THR A 41 5.47 1.87 13.10
N GLY A 42 4.85 3.06 13.07
CA GLY A 42 5.42 4.27 13.65
C GLY A 42 6.58 4.89 12.84
N GLU A 43 6.94 4.31 11.69
CA GLU A 43 8.07 4.76 10.87
C GLU A 43 7.68 5.96 9.99
N THR A 44 8.24 7.14 10.23
CA THR A 44 7.83 8.38 9.53
C THR A 44 8.44 8.52 8.13
N ASP A 45 9.62 7.95 7.91
CA ASP A 45 10.40 8.02 6.67
C ASP A 45 10.11 6.88 5.67
N LEU A 46 9.07 6.09 5.95
CA LEU A 46 8.67 4.95 5.13
C LEU A 46 8.30 5.36 3.69
N LYS A 47 8.84 4.60 2.73
CA LYS A 47 8.59 4.74 1.28
C LYS A 47 8.01 3.44 0.73
N LEU A 48 6.89 3.55 0.01
CA LEU A 48 6.31 2.46 -0.76
C LEU A 48 6.71 2.61 -2.22
N TYR A 49 7.23 1.55 -2.85
CA TYR A 49 7.62 1.54 -4.26
C TYR A 49 6.64 0.66 -5.03
N GLY A 50 5.92 1.24 -6.00
CA GLY A 50 5.01 0.49 -6.88
C GLY A 50 5.74 -0.07 -8.11
N SER A 51 5.23 -1.17 -8.66
CA SER A 51 5.72 -1.76 -9.93
C SER A 51 5.43 -0.89 -11.15
N GLY A 52 4.41 -0.02 -11.07
CA GLY A 52 4.05 0.92 -12.11
C GLY A 52 3.24 2.09 -11.56
N ARG A 53 3.01 3.11 -12.38
CA ARG A 53 2.11 4.22 -12.07
C ARG A 53 0.80 4.03 -12.83
N THR A 54 -0.30 4.44 -12.21
CA THR A 54 -1.61 4.58 -12.85
C THR A 54 -2.07 6.02 -12.74
N ASP A 55 -2.75 6.50 -13.77
CA ASP A 55 -3.33 7.84 -13.80
C ASP A 55 -4.60 7.93 -12.95
N ALA A 56 -5.12 9.14 -12.77
CA ALA A 56 -6.36 9.38 -12.03
C ALA A 56 -7.53 8.58 -12.63
N GLY A 57 -8.33 7.95 -11.77
CA GLY A 57 -9.47 7.14 -12.19
C GLY A 57 -9.13 5.70 -12.61
N VAL A 58 -7.87 5.36 -12.88
CA VAL A 58 -7.49 4.01 -13.35
C VAL A 58 -7.51 3.00 -12.20
N HIS A 59 -8.11 1.84 -12.44
CA HIS A 59 -8.20 0.72 -11.47
C HIS A 59 -7.03 -0.25 -11.60
N ALA A 60 -6.85 -1.13 -10.61
CA ALA A 60 -5.94 -2.28 -10.73
C ALA A 60 -6.43 -3.49 -9.96
N LEU A 61 -6.23 -4.69 -10.52
CA LEU A 61 -6.53 -5.96 -9.86
C LEU A 61 -5.34 -6.55 -9.08
N GLY A 62 -4.11 -6.13 -9.40
CA GLY A 62 -2.90 -6.76 -8.88
C GLY A 62 -1.66 -5.88 -9.01
N GLN A 63 -1.78 -4.59 -8.70
CA GLN A 63 -0.62 -3.71 -8.62
C GLN A 63 0.33 -4.23 -7.53
N VAL A 64 1.59 -4.45 -7.87
CA VAL A 64 2.59 -4.90 -6.90
C VAL A 64 3.30 -3.69 -6.32
N ALA A 65 3.59 -3.72 -5.03
CA ALA A 65 4.43 -2.73 -4.39
C ALA A 65 5.26 -3.34 -3.28
N ASN A 66 6.36 -2.70 -2.91
CA ASN A 66 7.17 -3.12 -1.77
C ASN A 66 7.58 -1.94 -0.88
N PHE A 67 7.79 -2.22 0.39
CA PHE A 67 8.35 -1.27 1.35
C PHE A 67 9.30 -1.98 2.30
N LYS A 68 10.24 -1.21 2.87
CA LYS A 68 11.17 -1.71 3.88
C LYS A 68 10.72 -1.26 5.27
N THR A 69 10.84 -2.12 6.27
CA THR A 69 10.45 -1.82 7.66
C THR A 69 11.32 -2.58 8.67
N LYS A 70 11.45 -2.04 9.88
CA LYS A 70 12.04 -2.71 11.05
C LYS A 70 11.00 -3.50 11.86
N SER A 71 9.72 -3.40 11.50
CA SER A 71 8.63 -4.10 12.17
C SER A 71 8.87 -5.60 12.23
N ALA A 72 8.51 -6.20 13.36
CA ALA A 72 8.53 -7.65 13.57
C ALA A 72 7.20 -8.32 13.17
N ILE A 73 6.27 -7.59 12.54
CA ILE A 73 4.98 -8.14 12.10
C ILE A 73 5.22 -9.27 11.08
N PRO A 74 4.66 -10.47 11.31
CA PRO A 74 4.73 -11.58 10.37
C PRO A 74 4.14 -11.22 8.99
N ILE A 75 4.76 -11.73 7.91
CA ILE A 75 4.43 -11.37 6.52
C ILE A 75 2.95 -11.60 6.20
N ASP A 76 2.39 -12.71 6.66
CA ASP A 76 1.00 -13.14 6.48
C ASP A 76 -0.03 -12.25 7.20
N ARG A 77 0.40 -11.43 8.16
CA ARG A 77 -0.48 -10.53 8.94
C ARG A 77 -0.68 -9.17 8.29
N TRP A 78 0.16 -8.77 7.33
CA TRP A 78 0.04 -7.47 6.67
C TRP A 78 -1.29 -7.26 5.94
N PRO A 79 -1.83 -8.23 5.17
CA PRO A 79 -3.09 -8.04 4.48
C PRO A 79 -4.25 -7.72 5.44
N ILE A 80 -4.42 -8.50 6.51
CA ILE A 80 -5.49 -8.28 7.49
C ILE A 80 -5.33 -6.96 8.24
N ILE A 81 -4.10 -6.60 8.64
CA ILE A 81 -3.82 -5.35 9.36
C ILE A 81 -4.12 -4.14 8.46
N LEU A 82 -3.60 -4.14 7.23
CA LEU A 82 -3.77 -3.01 6.31
C LEU A 82 -5.23 -2.89 5.85
N ASN A 83 -5.92 -3.98 5.53
CA ASN A 83 -7.32 -3.93 5.10
C ASN A 83 -8.26 -3.38 6.17
N ASN A 84 -7.94 -3.52 7.46
CA ASN A 84 -8.69 -2.91 8.56
C ASN A 84 -8.49 -1.39 8.67
N LEU A 85 -7.43 -0.84 8.05
CA LEU A 85 -7.10 0.58 8.08
C LEU A 85 -7.38 1.28 6.73
N LEU A 86 -7.41 0.52 5.64
CA LEU A 86 -7.62 1.03 4.30
C LEU A 86 -9.12 1.23 3.99
N PRO A 87 -9.48 2.27 3.23
CA PRO A 87 -10.84 2.43 2.72
C PRO A 87 -11.24 1.24 1.83
N GLN A 88 -12.55 1.03 1.64
CA GLN A 88 -13.06 -0.21 1.03
C GLN A 88 -12.62 -0.44 -0.42
N ASP A 89 -12.32 0.64 -1.12
CA ASP A 89 -11.85 0.71 -2.50
C ASP A 89 -10.35 0.38 -2.66
N ILE A 90 -9.61 0.12 -1.57
CA ILE A 90 -8.20 -0.33 -1.61
C ILE A 90 -8.07 -1.59 -0.76
N ARG A 91 -7.58 -2.67 -1.37
CA ARG A 91 -7.40 -3.96 -0.72
C ARG A 91 -6.03 -4.55 -0.99
N ILE A 92 -5.40 -5.04 0.06
CA ILE A 92 -4.26 -5.94 -0.03
C ILE A 92 -4.81 -7.35 -0.22
N ILE A 93 -4.45 -7.98 -1.33
CA ILE A 93 -4.88 -9.32 -1.69
C ILE A 93 -3.72 -10.30 -1.54
N VAL A 94 -4.05 -11.54 -1.17
CA VAL A 94 -3.09 -12.64 -1.14
C VAL A 94 -3.34 -13.46 -2.40
N ASN A 95 -2.44 -13.37 -3.38
CA ASN A 95 -2.49 -14.30 -4.50
C ASN A 95 -2.11 -15.68 -3.98
N THR A 96 -3.10 -16.54 -3.85
CA THR A 96 -2.92 -17.99 -3.90
C THR A 96 -2.64 -18.32 -5.36
N LEU A 97 -1.37 -18.60 -5.68
CA LEU A 97 -1.10 -19.53 -6.78
C LEU A 97 -1.22 -20.93 -6.21
#